data_AF-A0A7S1RZK3-F1
#
_entry.id   AF-A0A7S1RZK3-F1
#
_cell.length_a   1.000
_cell.length_b   1.000
_cell.length_c   1.000
_cell.angle_alpha   90.00
_cell.angle_beta   90.00
_cell.angle_gamma   90.00
#
_symmetry.space_group_name_H-M   'P 1'
#
loop_
_entity.id
_entity.type
_entity.pdbx_description
1 polymer ?
#
loop_
_entity_poly.entity_id
_entity_poly.type
_entity_poly.pdbx_seq_one_letter_code
_entity_poly.pdbx_strand_id
1 'polypeptide(L)'
;DIELFEDNPLEYVRRDMEAADQETRRRSSMDLVKAMGRLNEAKVTEILIGYVKALLDQSRQVPAERAERFKDACIYLCIAMAVRGQTQKEGVTVTNQNVNVVDFFTSLVAPELNAKPPVQRSVPNELLRASCLKFVTVFRNQLPREQIGTVLPAICSHITVESPVV
;
A
#
# COMPACT_ATOMS: atom_id res chain seq x y z
N ASP A 1 3.37 5.00 -14.86
CA ASP A 1 2.94 3.97 -13.90
C ASP A 1 1.80 3.12 -14.44
N ILE A 2 0.64 3.71 -14.82
CA ILE A 2 -0.50 2.94 -15.36
C ILE A 2 -0.14 2.29 -16.71
N GLU A 3 0.38 3.05 -17.68
CA GLU A 3 0.81 2.48 -18.96
C GLU A 3 1.88 1.39 -18.79
N LEU A 4 2.84 1.58 -17.89
CA LEU A 4 3.86 0.56 -17.60
C LEU A 4 3.26 -0.70 -16.95
N PHE A 5 2.26 -0.53 -16.09
CA PHE A 5 1.54 -1.64 -15.46
C PHE A 5 0.79 -2.48 -16.50
N GLU A 6 0.15 -1.83 -17.48
CA GLU A 6 -0.59 -2.50 -18.55
C GLU A 6 0.34 -3.11 -19.61
N ASP A 7 1.33 -2.36 -20.08
CA ASP A 7 2.16 -2.73 -21.25
C ASP A 7 3.38 -3.58 -20.88
N ASN A 8 3.93 -3.41 -19.67
CA ASN A 8 5.11 -4.13 -19.22
C ASN A 8 5.09 -4.43 -17.70
N PRO A 9 4.21 -5.35 -17.27
CA PRO A 9 3.98 -5.65 -15.86
C PRO A 9 5.21 -6.19 -15.13
N LEU A 10 6.10 -6.91 -15.83
CA LEU A 10 7.35 -7.41 -15.25
C LEU A 10 8.31 -6.26 -14.89
N GLU A 11 8.46 -5.27 -15.78
CA GLU A 11 9.25 -4.07 -15.49
C GLU A 11 8.60 -3.24 -14.37
N TYR A 12 7.28 -3.17 -14.31
CA TYR A 12 6.57 -2.51 -13.21
C TYR A 12 6.94 -3.13 -11.85
N VAL A 13 6.83 -4.47 -11.72
CA VAL A 13 7.17 -5.20 -10.48
C VAL A 13 8.66 -5.05 -10.16
N ARG A 14 9.51 -5.22 -11.16
CA ARG A 14 10.97 -5.11 -11.00
C ARG A 14 11.37 -3.74 -10.47
N ARG A 15 10.86 -2.65 -11.06
CA ARG A 15 11.14 -1.28 -10.60
C ARG A 15 10.66 -1.03 -9.17
N ASP A 16 9.50 -1.57 -8.83
CA ASP A 16 8.93 -1.43 -7.49
C ASP A 16 9.76 -2.16 -6.42
N MET A 17 10.29 -3.35 -6.76
CA MET A 17 11.14 -4.18 -5.88
C MET A 17 12.59 -3.68 -5.77
N GLU A 18 13.22 -3.34 -6.89
CA GLU A 18 14.63 -2.95 -6.94
C GLU A 18 14.86 -1.52 -6.41
N ALA A 19 13.79 -0.76 -6.17
CA ALA A 19 13.84 0.68 -5.87
C ALA A 19 14.71 1.45 -6.90
N ALA A 20 14.77 0.94 -8.13
CA ALA A 20 15.71 1.36 -9.17
C ALA A 20 15.37 2.74 -9.76
N ASP A 21 14.11 3.16 -9.70
CA ASP A 21 13.70 4.51 -10.10
C ASP A 21 13.51 5.43 -8.89
N GLN A 22 14.53 6.23 -8.60
CA GLN A 22 14.43 7.37 -7.66
C GLN A 22 13.57 8.52 -8.21
N GLU A 23 13.14 8.47 -9.48
CA GLU A 23 12.57 9.61 -10.20
C GLU A 23 11.05 9.54 -10.48
N THR A 24 10.31 8.60 -9.87
CA THR A 24 8.84 8.63 -9.99
C THR A 24 8.23 9.67 -9.06
N ARG A 25 7.18 10.38 -9.52
CA ARG A 25 6.45 11.36 -8.68
C ARG A 25 5.97 10.73 -7.37
N ARG A 26 5.45 9.50 -7.44
CA ARG A 26 5.00 8.74 -6.27
C ARG A 26 6.14 8.56 -5.27
N ARG A 27 7.33 8.14 -5.74
CA ARG A 27 8.49 7.96 -4.87
C ARG A 27 8.99 9.27 -4.27
N SER A 28 9.11 10.33 -5.09
CA SER A 28 9.52 11.64 -4.60
C SER A 28 8.56 12.18 -3.54
N SER A 29 7.24 11.99 -3.69
CA SER A 29 6.25 12.36 -2.66
C SER A 29 6.41 11.55 -1.38
N MET A 30 6.66 10.24 -1.45
CA MET A 30 6.91 9.42 -0.26
C MET A 30 8.19 9.86 0.46
N ASP A 31 9.24 10.16 -0.29
CA ASP A 31 10.52 10.58 0.28
C ASP A 31 10.43 12.00 0.88
N LEU A 32 9.61 12.88 0.31
CA LEU A 32 9.25 14.16 0.92
C LEU A 32 8.53 13.96 2.26
N VAL A 33 7.53 13.08 2.33
CA VAL A 33 6.83 12.76 3.60
C VAL A 33 7.80 12.24 4.65
N LYS A 34 8.70 11.32 4.27
CA LYS A 34 9.73 10.80 5.18
C LYS A 34 10.69 11.89 5.65
N ALA A 35 11.12 12.78 4.75
CA ALA A 35 12.01 13.88 5.09
C ALA A 35 11.36 14.86 6.07
N MET A 36 10.10 15.23 5.83
CA MET A 36 9.33 16.08 6.76
C MET A 36 9.14 15.38 8.12
N GLY A 37 8.87 14.07 8.13
CA GLY A 37 8.73 13.27 9.34
C GLY A 37 9.99 13.24 10.21
N ARG A 38 11.19 13.40 9.63
CA ARG A 38 12.45 13.52 10.40
C ARG A 38 12.57 14.85 11.15
N LEU A 39 11.90 15.91 10.67
CA LEU A 39 11.95 17.23 11.29
C LEU A 39 10.89 17.39 12.39
N ASN A 40 9.67 16.89 12.15
CA ASN A 40 8.59 16.94 13.13
C ASN A 40 7.61 15.77 12.93
N GLU A 41 7.98 14.61 13.46
CA GLU A 41 7.23 13.36 13.29
C GLU A 41 5.77 13.46 13.72
N ALA A 42 5.51 13.99 14.92
CA ALA A 42 4.17 14.04 15.49
C ALA A 42 3.23 14.89 14.63
N LYS A 43 3.64 16.12 14.28
CA LYS A 43 2.80 17.04 13.49
C LYS A 43 2.57 16.56 12.08
N VAL A 44 3.59 16.01 11.41
CA VAL A 44 3.45 15.46 10.06
C VAL A 44 2.51 14.25 10.06
N THR A 45 2.65 13.38 11.05
CA THR A 45 1.78 12.20 11.18
C THR A 45 0.33 12.61 11.46
N GLU A 46 0.10 13.56 12.36
CA GLU A 46 -1.23 14.10 12.67
C GLU A 46 -1.95 14.64 11.42
N ILE A 47 -1.27 15.50 10.66
CA ILE A 47 -1.81 16.10 9.43
C ILE A 47 -2.16 15.01 8.41
N LEU A 48 -1.25 14.07 8.18
CA LEU A 48 -1.44 13.03 7.17
C LEU A 48 -2.48 11.98 7.58
N ILE A 49 -2.62 11.67 8.87
CA ILE A 49 -3.76 10.87 9.37
C ILE A 49 -5.07 11.58 9.07
N GLY A 50 -5.14 12.92 9.23
CA GLY A 50 -6.30 13.72 8.84
C GLY A 50 -6.64 13.55 7.35
N TYR A 51 -5.64 13.61 6.47
CA TYR A 51 -5.83 13.39 5.03
C TYR A 51 -6.26 11.95 4.70
N VAL A 52 -5.68 10.93 5.35
CA VAL A 52 -6.10 9.54 5.16
C VAL A 52 -7.58 9.37 5.50
N LYS A 53 -8.04 9.93 6.63
CA LYS A 53 -9.45 9.90 7.00
C LYS A 53 -10.34 10.57 5.95
N ALA A 54 -9.97 11.79 5.53
CA ALA A 54 -10.73 12.52 4.52
C ALA A 54 -10.81 11.78 3.18
N LEU A 55 -9.71 11.17 2.72
CA LEU A 55 -9.68 10.37 1.49
C LEU A 55 -10.53 9.10 1.60
N LEU A 56 -10.50 8.42 2.74
CA LEU A 56 -11.34 7.25 2.98
C LEU A 56 -12.83 7.62 3.02
N ASP A 57 -13.18 8.75 3.62
CA ASP A 57 -14.57 9.23 3.62
C ASP A 57 -15.04 9.62 2.21
N GLN A 58 -14.18 10.31 1.44
CA GLN A 58 -14.47 10.61 0.03
C GLN A 58 -14.60 9.34 -0.82
N SER A 59 -13.82 8.30 -0.54
CA SER A 59 -13.88 7.02 -1.26
C SER A 59 -15.27 6.35 -1.18
N ARG A 60 -16.06 6.67 -0.15
CA ARG A 60 -17.44 6.16 0.02
C ARG A 60 -18.48 6.91 -0.82
N GLN A 61 -18.12 8.08 -1.35
CA GLN A 61 -19.03 8.99 -2.06
C GLN A 61 -18.79 9.02 -3.58
N VAL A 62 -17.73 8.39 -4.06
CA VAL A 62 -17.31 8.39 -5.47
C VAL A 62 -17.46 7.01 -6.10
N PRO A 63 -17.49 6.91 -7.45
CA PRO A 63 -17.51 5.62 -8.15
C PRO A 63 -16.33 4.73 -7.78
N ALA A 64 -16.51 3.41 -7.90
CA ALA A 64 -15.55 2.38 -7.48
C ALA A 64 -14.12 2.64 -8.00
N GLU A 65 -13.96 2.95 -9.28
CA GLU A 65 -12.64 3.26 -9.88
C GLU A 65 -11.91 4.40 -9.15
N ARG A 66 -12.62 5.50 -8.81
CA ARG A 66 -12.01 6.62 -8.09
C ARG A 66 -11.76 6.27 -6.62
N ALA A 67 -12.67 5.51 -6.03
CA ALA A 67 -12.54 5.04 -4.65
C ALA A 67 -11.27 4.18 -4.48
N GLU A 68 -11.00 3.28 -5.43
CA GLU A 68 -9.82 2.41 -5.45
C GLU A 68 -8.51 3.22 -5.49
N ARG A 69 -8.47 4.30 -6.29
CA ARG A 69 -7.30 5.20 -6.35
C ARG A 69 -7.08 5.95 -5.03
N PHE A 70 -8.15 6.36 -4.34
CA PHE A 70 -8.02 6.99 -3.02
C PHE A 70 -7.50 6.00 -1.97
N LYS A 71 -7.98 4.75 -1.99
CA LYS A 71 -7.47 3.70 -1.11
C LYS A 71 -6.00 3.38 -1.38
N ASP A 72 -5.59 3.30 -2.66
CA ASP A 72 -4.19 3.13 -3.07
C ASP A 72 -3.30 4.23 -2.48
N ALA A 73 -3.72 5.50 -2.63
CA ALA A 73 -3.00 6.64 -2.07
C ALA A 73 -2.87 6.55 -0.53
N CYS A 74 -3.94 6.14 0.17
CA CYS A 74 -3.90 5.93 1.62
C CYS A 74 -2.87 4.87 2.05
N ILE A 75 -2.76 3.77 1.30
CA ILE A 75 -1.76 2.71 1.57
C ILE A 75 -0.35 3.26 1.45
N TYR A 76 -0.04 3.97 0.36
CA TYR A 76 1.28 4.57 0.16
C TYR A 76 1.62 5.65 1.20
N LEU A 77 0.64 6.47 1.59
CA LEU A 77 0.81 7.44 2.67
C LEU A 77 1.08 6.75 4.00
N CYS A 78 0.35 5.68 4.33
CA CYS A 78 0.59 4.89 5.53
C CYS A 78 2.02 4.33 5.55
N ILE A 79 2.47 3.72 4.44
CA ILE A 79 3.84 3.23 4.31
C ILE A 79 4.86 4.36 4.51
N ALA A 80 4.67 5.51 3.86
CA ALA A 80 5.58 6.64 3.97
C ALA A 80 5.66 7.21 5.40
N MET A 81 4.54 7.23 6.12
CA MET A 81 4.47 7.71 7.50
C MET A 81 5.02 6.72 8.52
N ALA A 82 4.73 5.43 8.35
CA ALA A 82 5.03 4.39 9.33
C ALA A 82 6.47 3.90 9.24
N VAL A 83 7.08 3.86 8.05
CA VAL A 83 8.45 3.35 7.88
C VAL A 83 9.48 4.39 8.31
N ARG A 84 10.39 4.02 9.21
CA ARG A 84 11.55 4.82 9.62
C ARG A 84 12.88 4.19 9.26
N GLY A 85 12.95 2.87 9.41
CA GLY A 85 14.09 2.06 9.00
C GLY A 85 13.57 0.86 8.23
N GLN A 86 14.19 0.56 7.10
CA GLN A 86 13.92 -0.68 6.35
C GLN A 86 15.22 -1.20 5.74
N THR A 87 15.32 -2.52 5.61
CA THR A 87 16.36 -3.18 4.83
C THR A 87 15.68 -4.16 3.85
N GLN A 88 16.38 -4.53 2.78
CA GLN A 88 15.82 -5.50 1.82
C GLN A 88 15.59 -6.87 2.48
N LYS A 89 16.55 -7.33 3.30
CA LYS A 89 16.47 -8.64 3.97
C LYS A 89 15.46 -8.69 5.12
N GLU A 90 15.52 -7.72 6.02
CA GLU A 90 14.71 -7.71 7.26
C GLU A 90 13.40 -6.92 7.13
N GLY A 91 13.11 -6.34 5.97
CA GLY A 91 11.92 -5.50 5.80
C GLY A 91 11.99 -4.27 6.69
N VAL A 92 10.85 -3.80 7.18
CA VAL A 92 10.81 -2.67 8.11
C VAL A 92 11.43 -3.08 9.46
N THR A 93 12.42 -2.32 9.90
CA THR A 93 13.14 -2.54 11.17
C THR A 93 12.73 -1.53 12.24
N VAL A 94 12.33 -0.32 11.83
CA VAL A 94 11.91 0.75 12.73
C VAL A 94 10.62 1.37 12.22
N THR A 95 9.63 1.48 13.09
CA THR A 95 8.33 2.10 12.81
C THR A 95 8.10 3.37 13.60
N ASN A 96 7.32 4.29 13.03
CA ASN A 96 6.75 5.44 13.73
C ASN A 96 5.66 4.97 14.70
N GLN A 97 5.83 5.25 16.00
CA GLN A 97 4.88 4.82 17.04
C GLN A 97 3.53 5.54 16.98
N ASN A 98 3.48 6.68 16.27
CA ASN A 98 2.25 7.45 16.09
C ASN A 98 1.32 6.86 15.01
N VAL A 99 1.73 5.78 14.35
CA VAL A 99 0.93 5.08 13.33
C VAL A 99 0.68 3.64 13.77
N ASN A 100 -0.60 3.29 13.93
CA ASN A 100 -0.98 1.90 14.19
C ASN A 100 -1.11 1.13 12.86
N VAL A 101 -0.03 0.44 12.49
CA VAL A 101 0.04 -0.36 11.26
C VAL A 101 -0.95 -1.54 11.27
N VAL A 102 -1.20 -2.13 12.44
CA VAL A 102 -2.10 -3.29 12.58
C VAL A 102 -3.56 -2.85 12.42
N ASP A 103 -3.92 -1.70 12.99
CA ASP A 103 -5.25 -1.10 12.80
C ASP A 103 -5.49 -0.72 11.34
N PHE A 104 -4.50 -0.13 10.67
CA PHE A 104 -4.59 0.16 9.23
C PHE A 104 -4.73 -1.11 8.38
N PHE A 105 -4.00 -2.17 8.75
CA PHE A 105 -4.11 -3.47 8.08
C PHE A 105 -5.53 -4.04 8.20
N THR A 106 -6.07 -4.09 9.42
CA THR A 106 -7.39 -4.68 9.68
C THR A 106 -8.55 -3.85 9.11
N SER A 107 -8.42 -2.53 9.07
CA SER A 107 -9.48 -1.63 8.61
C SER A 107 -9.57 -1.50 7.08
N LEU A 108 -8.43 -1.56 6.37
CA LEU A 108 -8.38 -1.35 4.92
C LEU A 108 -7.80 -2.54 4.16
N VAL A 109 -6.61 -3.02 4.53
CA VAL A 109 -5.85 -3.98 3.71
C VAL A 109 -6.48 -5.37 3.73
N ALA A 110 -6.82 -5.89 4.90
CA ALA A 110 -7.39 -7.23 5.03
C ALA A 110 -8.77 -7.38 4.36
N PRO A 111 -9.71 -6.42 4.48
CA PRO A 111 -10.96 -6.45 3.72
C PRO A 111 -10.75 -6.46 2.19
N GLU A 112 -9.83 -5.65 1.68
CA GLU A 112 -9.55 -5.58 0.23
C GLU A 112 -8.89 -6.87 -0.30
N LEU A 113 -8.00 -7.49 0.48
CA LEU A 113 -7.39 -8.77 0.09
C LEU A 113 -8.41 -9.91 0.09
N ASN A 114 -9.31 -9.95 1.08
CA ASN A 114 -10.35 -10.96 1.21
C ASN A 114 -11.55 -10.73 0.27
N ALA A 115 -11.69 -9.53 -0.28
CA ALA A 115 -12.75 -9.23 -1.24
C ALA A 115 -12.53 -10.04 -2.52
N LYS A 116 -13.62 -10.63 -3.03
CA LYS A 116 -13.58 -11.42 -4.27
C LYS A 116 -13.04 -10.57 -5.43
N PRO A 117 -12.23 -11.17 -6.34
CA PRO A 117 -11.90 -10.56 -7.62
C PRO A 117 -13.17 -10.03 -8.31
N PRO A 118 -13.25 -8.74 -8.68
CA PRO A 118 -14.36 -8.28 -9.49
C PRO A 118 -14.37 -9.05 -10.81
N VAL A 119 -15.58 -9.34 -11.29
CA VAL A 119 -15.81 -10.13 -12.52
C VAL A 119 -15.25 -9.42 -13.77
N GLN A 120 -15.10 -8.10 -13.72
CA GLN A 120 -14.42 -7.30 -14.73
C GLN A 120 -13.06 -6.83 -14.24
N ARG A 121 -12.04 -7.00 -15.08
CA ARG A 121 -10.72 -6.42 -14.86
C ARG A 121 -10.81 -4.91 -14.92
N SER A 122 -10.25 -4.28 -13.91
CA SER A 122 -10.13 -2.83 -13.81
C SER A 122 -8.73 -2.56 -13.29
N VAL A 123 -7.92 -1.82 -14.05
CA VAL A 123 -6.55 -1.45 -13.67
C VAL A 123 -6.47 -0.83 -12.27
N PRO A 124 -7.37 0.10 -11.86
CA PRO A 124 -7.35 0.61 -10.49
C PRO A 124 -7.59 -0.45 -9.41
N ASN A 125 -8.36 -1.50 -9.69
CA ASN A 125 -8.58 -2.60 -8.76
C ASN A 125 -7.32 -3.46 -8.60
N GLU A 126 -6.65 -3.76 -9.72
CA GLU A 126 -5.44 -4.56 -9.72
C GLU A 126 -4.27 -3.80 -9.05
N LEU A 127 -4.15 -2.50 -9.30
CA LEU A 127 -3.21 -1.62 -8.60
C LEU A 127 -3.46 -1.57 -7.09
N LEU A 128 -4.73 -1.46 -6.66
CA LEU A 128 -5.08 -1.48 -5.25
C LEU A 128 -4.65 -2.79 -4.59
N ARG A 129 -4.88 -3.94 -5.25
CA ARG A 129 -4.43 -5.25 -4.75
C ARG A 129 -2.92 -5.36 -4.68
N ALA A 130 -2.21 -4.94 -5.72
CA ALA A 130 -0.75 -4.91 -5.71
C ALA A 130 -0.23 -4.07 -4.52
N SER A 131 -0.86 -2.92 -4.25
CA SER A 131 -0.53 -2.08 -3.09
C SER A 131 -0.84 -2.75 -1.75
N CYS A 132 -1.94 -3.50 -1.64
CA CYS A 132 -2.24 -4.30 -0.45
C CYS A 132 -1.20 -5.41 -0.23
N LEU A 133 -0.80 -6.13 -1.27
CA LEU A 133 0.26 -7.15 -1.21
C LEU A 133 1.61 -6.55 -0.84
N LYS A 134 1.93 -5.38 -1.40
CA LYS A 134 3.11 -4.60 -1.04
C LYS A 134 3.09 -4.21 0.44
N PHE A 135 1.96 -3.74 0.96
CA PHE A 135 1.83 -3.39 2.38
C PHE A 135 2.16 -4.60 3.27
N VAL A 136 1.62 -5.78 2.97
CA VAL A 136 1.92 -7.01 3.72
C VAL A 136 3.40 -7.37 3.64
N THR A 137 4.00 -7.25 2.45
CA THR A 137 5.43 -7.55 2.24
C THR A 137 6.34 -6.59 3.02
N VAL A 138 6.00 -5.30 3.04
CA VAL A 138 6.73 -4.25 3.75
C VAL A 138 6.64 -4.46 5.26
N PHE A 139 5.45 -4.70 5.80
CA PHE A 139 5.18 -4.80 7.24
C PHE A 139 5.14 -6.23 7.79
N ARG A 140 5.68 -7.21 7.07
CA ARG A 140 5.64 -8.64 7.44
C ARG A 140 6.14 -8.96 8.86
N ASN A 141 7.05 -8.12 9.39
CA ASN A 141 7.62 -8.29 10.73
C ASN A 141 6.85 -7.53 11.82
N GLN A 142 5.91 -6.66 11.43
CA GLN A 142 5.09 -5.85 12.33
C GLN A 142 3.67 -6.40 12.48
N LEU A 143 3.23 -7.27 11.57
CA LEU A 143 1.90 -7.86 11.60
C LEU A 143 1.89 -9.15 12.45
N PRO A 144 0.93 -9.32 13.38
CA PRO A 144 0.78 -10.55 14.14
C PRO A 144 0.53 -11.76 13.23
N ARG A 145 1.10 -12.93 13.59
CA ARG A 145 0.96 -14.17 12.80
C ARG A 145 -0.49 -14.56 12.56
N GLU A 146 -1.36 -14.35 13.55
CA GLU A 146 -2.80 -14.64 13.45
C GLU A 146 -3.46 -13.82 12.34
N GLN A 147 -3.12 -12.53 12.24
CA GLN A 147 -3.66 -11.62 11.23
C GLN A 147 -3.15 -11.93 9.82
N ILE A 148 -1.90 -12.41 9.70
CA ILE A 148 -1.38 -12.90 8.41
C ILE A 148 -2.08 -14.20 8.01
N GLY A 149 -2.34 -15.08 8.98
CA GLY A 149 -3.02 -16.35 8.76
C GLY A 149 -4.38 -16.22 8.10
N THR A 150 -5.14 -15.16 8.40
CA THR A 150 -6.48 -14.94 7.83
C THR A 150 -6.45 -14.51 6.37
N VAL A 151 -5.40 -13.80 5.93
CA VAL A 151 -5.27 -13.33 4.54
C VAL A 151 -4.47 -14.26 3.65
N LEU A 152 -3.71 -15.21 4.21
CA LEU A 152 -2.92 -16.18 3.41
C LEU A 152 -3.76 -16.95 2.38
N PRO A 153 -4.95 -17.49 2.71
CA PRO A 153 -5.80 -18.15 1.70
C PRO A 153 -6.20 -17.21 0.57
N ALA A 154 -6.47 -15.95 0.89
CA ALA A 154 -6.82 -14.94 -0.10
C ALA A 154 -5.63 -14.61 -1.00
N ILE A 155 -4.42 -14.45 -0.44
CA ILE A 155 -3.17 -14.27 -1.21
C ILE A 155 -2.96 -15.46 -2.16
N CYS A 156 -3.14 -16.70 -1.69
CA CYS A 156 -3.04 -17.89 -2.54
C CYS A 156 -4.08 -17.90 -3.67
N SER A 157 -5.28 -17.37 -3.43
CA SER A 157 -6.30 -17.25 -4.48
C SER A 157 -5.92 -16.22 -5.55
N HIS A 158 -5.20 -15.15 -5.18
CA HIS A 158 -4.75 -14.13 -6.13
C HIS A 158 -3.71 -14.68 -7.13
N ILE A 159 -2.89 -15.66 -6.72
CA ILE A 159 -1.94 -16.37 -7.63
C ILE A 159 -2.65 -17.06 -8.81
N THR A 160 -3.94 -17.40 -8.66
CA THR A 160 -4.71 -18.05 -9.73
C THR A 160 -5.33 -17.06 -10.72
N VAL A 161 -5.20 -15.76 -10.46
CA VAL A 161 -5.73 -14.70 -11.32
C VAL A 161 -4.78 -14.48 -12.49
N GLU A 162 -5.33 -14.26 -13.68
CA GLU A 162 -4.55 -14.02 -14.92
C GLU A 162 -3.83 -12.65 -14.97
N SER A 163 -3.94 -11.81 -13.94
CA SER A 163 -3.22 -10.53 -13.92
C SER A 163 -1.76 -10.78 -13.52
N PRO A 164 -0.78 -10.37 -14.33
CA PRO A 164 0.63 -10.64 -14.08
C PRO A 164 1.22 -9.90 -12.87
N VAL A 165 0.49 -8.94 -12.28
CA VAL A 165 0.95 -8.12 -11.14
C VAL A 165 0.24 -8.47 -9.83
N VAL A 166 -0.87 -9.22 -9.87
CA VAL A 166 -1.69 -9.58 -8.70
C VAL A 166 -1.48 -11.04 -8.32
#